data_AF-A0A485KN57-F1
#
_entry.id   AF-A0A485KN57-F1
#
_cell.length_a   1.000
_cell.length_b   1.000
_cell.length_c   1.000
_cell.angle_alpha   90.00
_cell.angle_beta   90.00
_cell.angle_gamma   90.00
#
_symmetry.space_group_name_H-M   'P 1'
#
loop_
_entity.id
_entity.type
_entity.pdbx_description
1 polymer ?
#
loop_
_entity_poly.entity_id
_entity_poly.type
_entity_poly.pdbx_seq_one_letter_code
_entity_poly.pdbx_strand_id
1 'polypeptide(L)'
;MEVEQKKLCAEVLDEFFKMETSEPFRERVNWEEWGLYDYLQVVKTPMDMGTVRIKLNKDEYKKSEDFAKDMRLIWDNCKLYNQDGSDLWAVAHDLNKLFDERMKELKLDDGSTSKATSSSYVYALVLFHRLFSFPFPDIYKISSKDLGIVVEMLEERCPKALDKSNADELELNIDMIDAKTFKEVDAFIKDCVPGGALPRTLKKGKRKKDKDGDKSSAKRQKE
;
A
#
# COMPACT_ATOMS: atom_id res chain seq x y z
N MET A 1 22.37 -1.24 27.92
CA MET A 1 23.48 -1.09 26.98
C MET A 1 24.65 -0.49 27.74
N GLU A 2 25.89 -0.87 27.42
CA GLU A 2 27.06 -0.28 28.10
C GLU A 2 27.17 1.23 27.78
N VAL A 3 27.73 2.00 28.71
CA VAL A 3 27.81 3.47 28.57
C VAL A 3 28.58 3.88 27.31
N GLU A 4 29.69 3.19 27.01
CA GLU A 4 30.50 3.46 25.82
C GLU A 4 29.73 3.12 24.54
N GLN A 5 29.06 1.97 24.50
CA GLN A 5 28.20 1.59 23.36
C GLN A 5 27.09 2.62 23.13
N LYS A 6 26.44 3.09 24.21
CA LYS A 6 25.41 4.13 24.12
C LYS A 6 25.96 5.41 23.50
N LYS A 7 27.16 5.83 23.93
CA LYS A 7 27.82 7.02 23.39
C LYS A 7 28.11 6.88 21.89
N LEU A 8 28.65 5.74 21.47
CA LEU A 8 28.91 5.47 20.05
C LEU A 8 27.62 5.41 19.22
N CYS A 9 26.55 4.78 19.73
CA CYS A 9 25.23 4.82 19.07
C CYS A 9 24.70 6.25 18.91
N ALA A 10 24.90 7.12 19.90
CA ALA A 10 24.50 8.53 19.82
C ALA A 10 25.32 9.28 18.76
N GLU A 11 26.64 9.04 18.69
CA GLU A 11 27.50 9.61 17.65
C GLU A 11 27.06 9.20 16.25
N VAL A 12 26.77 7.90 16.03
CA VAL A 12 26.23 7.40 14.75
C VAL A 12 24.90 8.08 14.42
N LEU A 13 23.97 8.18 15.38
CA LEU A 13 22.69 8.84 15.14
C LEU A 13 22.87 10.31 14.75
N ASP A 14 23.76 11.03 15.43
CA ASP A 14 24.06 12.44 15.15
C ASP A 14 24.77 12.63 13.80
N GLU A 15 25.62 11.69 13.37
CA GLU A 15 26.20 11.67 12.02
C GLU A 15 25.09 11.59 10.96
N PHE A 16 24.15 10.67 11.11
CA PHE A 16 23.03 10.49 10.18
C PHE A 16 22.10 11.70 10.15
N PHE A 17 21.79 12.31 11.29
CA PHE A 17 20.98 13.53 11.35
C PHE A 17 21.59 14.72 10.59
N LYS A 18 22.92 14.77 10.42
CA LYS A 18 23.60 15.85 9.67
C LYS A 18 23.54 15.66 8.15
N MET A 19 23.27 14.45 7.67
CA MET A 19 23.17 14.18 6.24
C MET A 19 21.90 14.82 5.68
N GLU A 20 22.02 15.58 4.59
CA GLU A 20 20.85 16.20 3.94
C GLU A 20 19.84 15.15 3.47
N THR A 21 20.34 14.04 2.94
CA THR A 21 19.53 12.89 2.49
C THR A 21 18.73 12.22 3.60
N SER A 22 19.05 12.45 4.88
CA SER A 22 18.32 11.86 6.00
C SER A 22 17.08 12.64 6.42
N GLU A 23 16.86 13.84 5.85
CA GLU A 23 15.78 14.76 6.25
C GLU A 23 14.39 14.09 6.33
N PRO A 24 13.96 13.29 5.33
CA PRO A 24 12.64 12.65 5.35
C PRO A 24 12.41 11.65 6.51
N PHE A 25 13.47 11.25 7.20
CA PHE A 25 13.46 10.20 8.22
C PHE A 25 13.66 10.73 9.64
N ARG A 26 13.77 12.04 9.80
CA ARG A 26 14.03 12.70 11.10
C ARG A 26 12.80 12.75 11.99
N GLU A 27 11.62 12.79 11.37
CA GLU A 27 10.33 12.90 12.05
C GLU A 27 9.40 11.78 11.60
N ARG A 28 8.32 11.59 12.37
CA ARG A 28 7.29 10.61 12.05
C ARG A 28 6.62 10.97 10.73
N VAL A 29 6.36 9.95 9.92
CA VAL A 29 5.51 10.09 8.73
C VAL A 29 4.12 10.56 9.17
N ASN A 30 3.73 11.74 8.73
CA ASN A 30 2.41 12.31 8.98
C ASN A 30 1.41 11.82 7.93
N TRP A 31 1.15 10.51 7.98
CA TRP A 31 0.34 9.82 6.99
C TRP A 31 -1.10 10.35 6.91
N GLU A 32 -1.65 10.89 8.00
CA GLU A 32 -3.00 11.47 8.01
C GLU A 32 -3.05 12.78 7.21
N GLU A 33 -2.14 13.72 7.51
CA GLU A 33 -2.08 15.01 6.81
C GLU A 33 -1.69 14.86 5.34
N TRP A 34 -0.87 13.86 5.01
CA TRP A 34 -0.47 13.55 3.64
C TRP A 34 -1.49 12.69 2.88
N GLY A 35 -2.57 12.26 3.52
CA GLY A 35 -3.62 11.44 2.91
C GLY A 35 -3.21 10.00 2.59
N LEU A 36 -2.16 9.49 3.24
CA LEU A 36 -1.62 8.14 3.10
C LEU A 36 -2.37 7.16 4.05
N TYR A 37 -3.68 7.04 3.89
CA TYR A 37 -4.55 6.28 4.82
C TYR A 37 -4.28 4.76 4.85
N ASP A 38 -3.51 4.24 3.91
CA ASP A 38 -3.05 2.86 3.85
C ASP A 38 -1.70 2.64 4.56
N TYR A 39 -1.01 3.71 4.96
CA TYR A 39 0.34 3.64 5.52
C TYR A 39 0.42 2.70 6.72
N LEU A 40 -0.49 2.80 7.69
CA LEU A 40 -0.50 1.89 8.86
C LEU A 40 -1.02 0.48 8.54
N GLN A 41 -1.64 0.28 7.37
CA GLN A 41 -1.99 -1.05 6.89
C GLN A 41 -0.77 -1.76 6.30
N VAL A 42 0.16 -1.02 5.71
CA VAL A 42 1.41 -1.55 5.14
C VAL A 42 2.52 -1.58 6.20
N VAL A 43 2.84 -0.42 6.77
CA VAL A 43 3.86 -0.21 7.80
C VAL A 43 3.29 -0.49 9.18
N LYS A 44 3.61 -1.66 9.73
CA LYS A 44 3.06 -2.15 11.01
C LYS A 44 3.66 -1.48 12.24
N THR A 45 4.93 -1.10 12.14
CA THR A 45 5.66 -0.47 13.25
C THR A 45 6.36 0.77 12.71
N PRO A 46 5.69 1.93 12.69
CA PRO A 46 6.32 3.18 12.28
C PRO A 46 7.53 3.51 13.15
N MET A 47 8.59 4.01 12.52
CA MET A 47 9.82 4.42 13.19
C MET A 47 10.46 5.59 12.45
N ASP A 48 11.16 6.44 13.19
CA ASP A 48 11.86 7.63 12.70
C ASP A 48 13.07 7.91 13.61
N MET A 49 14.06 8.64 13.11
CA MET A 49 15.29 8.91 13.86
C MET A 49 15.05 9.78 15.10
N GLY A 50 14.01 10.62 15.11
CA GLY A 50 13.59 11.38 16.28
C GLY A 50 13.09 10.47 17.40
N THR A 51 12.24 9.50 17.08
CA THR A 51 11.81 8.46 18.01
C THR A 51 13.01 7.63 18.51
N VAL A 52 13.92 7.22 17.63
CA VAL A 52 15.16 6.51 18.03
C VAL A 52 15.99 7.33 19.02
N ARG A 53 16.17 8.64 18.76
CA ARG A 53 16.89 9.56 19.65
C ARG A 53 16.25 9.60 21.04
N ILE A 54 14.92 9.70 21.10
CA ILE A 54 14.17 9.70 22.37
C ILE A 54 14.39 8.38 23.13
N LYS A 55 14.25 7.23 22.45
CA LYS A 55 14.44 5.90 23.04
C LYS A 55 15.87 5.71 23.56
N LEU A 56 16.87 6.16 22.80
CA LEU A 56 18.27 6.10 23.18
C LEU A 56 18.54 6.94 24.44
N ASN A 57 18.02 8.17 24.49
CA ASN A 57 18.20 9.07 25.63
C ASN A 57 17.50 8.57 26.90
N LYS A 58 16.39 7.84 26.75
CA LYS A 58 15.63 7.22 27.85
C LYS A 58 16.15 5.85 28.30
N ASP A 59 17.29 5.40 27.77
CA ASP A 59 17.88 4.08 28.08
C ASP A 59 16.94 2.89 27.77
N GLU A 60 16.09 3.04 26.75
CA GLU A 60 15.14 1.98 26.35
C GLU A 60 15.82 0.82 25.58
N TYR A 61 17.05 1.03 25.08
CA TYR A 61 17.82 0.01 24.40
C TYR A 61 18.70 -0.78 25.38
N LYS A 62 18.41 -2.09 25.50
CA LYS A 62 19.19 -2.99 26.34
C LYS A 62 20.55 -3.30 25.73
N LYS A 63 20.63 -3.38 24.40
CA LYS A 63 21.88 -3.60 23.65
C LYS A 63 21.98 -2.69 22.43
N SER A 64 23.18 -2.51 21.89
CA SER A 64 23.41 -1.72 20.67
C SER A 64 22.72 -2.31 19.45
N GLU A 65 22.51 -3.63 19.41
CA GLU A 65 21.76 -4.30 18.35
C GLU A 65 20.26 -3.95 18.39
N ASP A 66 19.71 -3.59 19.56
CA ASP A 66 18.32 -3.14 19.65
C ASP A 66 18.14 -1.73 19.07
N PHE A 67 19.14 -0.85 19.23
CA PHE A 67 19.22 0.42 18.51
C PHE A 67 19.36 0.19 17.00
N ALA A 68 20.22 -0.75 16.60
CA ALA A 68 20.44 -1.09 15.19
C ALA A 68 19.16 -1.57 14.50
N LYS A 69 18.35 -2.38 15.18
CA LYS A 69 17.05 -2.86 14.68
C LYS A 69 16.10 -1.71 14.37
N ASP A 70 15.96 -0.74 15.26
CA ASP A 70 15.07 0.40 15.02
C ASP A 70 15.59 1.30 13.90
N MET A 71 16.90 1.53 13.81
CA MET A 71 17.49 2.27 12.70
C MET A 71 17.21 1.59 11.36
N ARG A 72 17.41 0.28 11.26
CA ARG A 72 17.09 -0.50 10.05
C ARG A 72 15.61 -0.49 9.71
N LEU A 73 14.75 -0.54 10.74
CA LEU A 73 13.30 -0.49 10.57
C LEU A 73 12.83 0.80 9.88
N ILE A 74 13.49 1.94 10.12
CA ILE A 74 13.20 3.20 9.40
C ILE A 74 13.36 2.99 7.89
N TRP A 75 14.51 2.46 7.48
CA TRP A 75 14.85 2.24 6.08
C TRP A 75 13.98 1.16 5.43
N ASP A 76 13.72 0.08 6.18
CA ASP A 76 12.93 -1.04 5.70
C ASP A 76 11.46 -0.66 5.55
N ASN A 77 10.88 0.12 6.48
CA ASN A 77 9.54 0.67 6.33
C ASN A 77 9.43 1.59 5.11
N CYS A 78 10.46 2.40 4.85
CA CYS A 78 10.49 3.25 3.68
C CYS A 78 10.49 2.42 2.38
N LYS A 79 11.39 1.44 2.27
CA LYS A 79 11.45 0.55 1.08
C LYS A 79 10.21 -0.32 0.94
N LEU A 80 9.55 -0.65 2.04
CA LEU A 80 8.31 -1.43 2.07
C LEU A 80 7.13 -0.65 1.50
N TYR A 81 7.02 0.63 1.85
CA TYR A 81 5.89 1.46 1.45
C TYR A 81 6.09 2.11 0.07
N ASN A 82 7.33 2.47 -0.26
CA ASN A 82 7.65 3.17 -1.50
C ASN A 82 8.09 2.21 -2.61
N GLN A 83 7.84 2.60 -3.86
CA GLN A 83 8.20 1.81 -5.03
C GLN A 83 9.71 1.52 -5.09
N ASP A 84 10.06 0.28 -5.40
CA ASP A 84 11.43 -0.11 -5.74
C ASP A 84 11.99 0.78 -6.86
N GLY A 85 13.14 1.41 -6.59
CA GLY A 85 13.79 2.33 -7.53
C GLY A 85 13.25 3.77 -7.54
N SER A 86 12.26 4.11 -6.71
CA SER A 86 11.92 5.52 -6.46
C SER A 86 13.05 6.26 -5.73
N ASP A 87 13.07 7.59 -5.81
CA ASP A 87 14.10 8.42 -5.18
C ASP A 87 14.23 8.15 -3.67
N LEU A 88 13.08 8.09 -2.97
CA LEU A 88 13.08 7.87 -1.52
C LEU A 88 13.50 6.44 -1.16
N TRP A 89 13.14 5.46 -1.99
CA TRP A 89 13.63 4.08 -1.84
C TRP A 89 15.15 4.00 -2.01
N ALA A 90 15.71 4.67 -3.02
CA ALA A 90 17.14 4.67 -3.29
C ALA A 90 17.92 5.32 -2.14
N VAL A 91 17.42 6.45 -1.63
CA VAL A 91 18.00 7.10 -0.44
C VAL A 91 17.96 6.17 0.77
N ALA A 92 16.84 5.51 1.05
CA ALA A 92 16.74 4.56 2.16
C ALA A 92 17.66 3.35 1.99
N HIS A 93 17.85 2.85 0.76
CA HIS A 93 18.80 1.79 0.45
C HIS A 93 20.24 2.19 0.79
N ASP A 94 20.67 3.37 0.33
CA ASP A 94 22.02 3.87 0.53
C ASP A 94 22.31 4.18 2.01
N LEU A 95 21.35 4.80 2.71
CA LEU A 95 21.46 5.06 4.15
C LEU A 95 21.53 3.77 4.97
N ASN A 96 20.77 2.72 4.60
CA ASN A 96 20.82 1.44 5.28
C ASN A 96 22.19 0.79 5.14
N LYS A 97 22.75 0.77 3.92
CA LYS A 97 24.09 0.24 3.67
C LYS A 97 25.17 1.01 4.44
N LEU A 98 25.13 2.34 4.40
CA LEU A 98 26.06 3.19 5.15
C LEU A 98 25.97 2.94 6.66
N PHE A 99 24.75 2.74 7.18
CA PHE A 99 24.52 2.49 8.60
C PHE A 99 25.14 1.16 9.02
N ASP A 100 24.92 0.09 8.25
CA ASP A 100 25.49 -1.22 8.53
C ASP A 100 27.02 -1.22 8.50
N GLU A 101 27.63 -0.52 7.54
CA GLU A 101 29.08 -0.32 7.47
C GLU A 101 29.59 0.37 8.75
N ARG A 102 28.93 1.44 9.18
CA ARG A 102 29.31 2.20 10.37
C ARG A 102 29.17 1.39 11.66
N MET A 103 28.08 0.63 11.83
CA MET A 103 27.85 -0.21 13.00
C MET A 103 28.90 -1.33 13.12
N LYS A 104 29.29 -1.90 11.97
CA LYS A 104 30.34 -2.92 11.90
C LYS A 104 31.72 -2.37 12.24
N GLU A 105 32.08 -1.19 11.73
CA GLU A 105 33.35 -0.53 12.04
C GLU A 105 33.53 -0.28 13.53
N LEU A 106 32.45 0.17 14.20
CA LEU A 106 32.44 0.45 15.63
C LEU A 106 32.24 -0.82 16.49
N LYS A 107 32.06 -1.99 15.86
CA LYS A 107 31.79 -3.28 16.53
C LYS A 107 30.58 -3.22 17.47
N LEU A 108 29.58 -2.44 17.09
CA LEU A 108 28.32 -2.28 17.82
C LEU A 108 27.28 -3.33 17.43
N ASP A 109 27.46 -3.95 16.27
CA ASP A 109 26.63 -5.02 15.74
C ASP A 109 27.49 -5.91 14.83
N ASP A 110 27.42 -7.23 15.03
CA ASP A 110 28.16 -8.21 14.24
C ASP A 110 27.47 -8.56 12.90
N GLY A 111 26.29 -7.98 12.66
CA GLY A 111 25.53 -8.21 11.43
C GLY A 111 24.83 -9.56 11.43
N SER A 112 24.62 -10.19 12.59
CA SER A 112 23.72 -11.34 12.77
C SER A 112 22.25 -10.95 12.57
N THR A 113 21.94 -10.39 11.40
CA THR A 113 20.57 -10.27 10.92
C THR A 113 20.00 -11.69 10.83
N SER A 114 19.02 -11.99 11.69
CA SER A 114 18.20 -13.19 11.53
C SER A 114 17.58 -13.15 10.13
N LYS A 115 18.05 -14.04 9.24
CA LYS A 115 17.42 -14.27 7.95
C LYS A 115 15.94 -14.62 8.15
N ALA A 116 15.13 -14.03 7.28
CA ALA A 116 13.75 -14.35 6.92
C ALA A 116 12.61 -13.74 7.77
N THR A 117 11.86 -12.85 7.13
CA THR A 117 10.40 -13.01 7.03
C THR A 117 10.05 -13.49 5.62
N SER A 118 9.22 -14.54 5.59
CA SER A 118 8.93 -15.43 4.47
C SER A 118 8.53 -14.73 3.15
N SER A 119 9.02 -15.30 2.04
CA SER A 119 8.76 -14.93 0.62
C SER A 119 7.28 -14.74 0.24
N SER A 120 6.34 -15.17 1.08
CA SER A 120 4.90 -15.02 0.88
C SER A 120 4.39 -13.59 1.12
N TYR A 121 4.99 -12.83 2.05
CA TYR A 121 4.57 -11.44 2.32
C TYR A 121 5.07 -10.47 1.25
N VAL A 122 6.24 -10.72 0.67
CA VAL A 122 6.80 -9.91 -0.42
C VAL A 122 5.89 -9.96 -1.66
N TYR A 123 5.32 -11.13 -1.98
CA TYR A 123 4.32 -11.26 -3.06
C TYR A 123 3.02 -10.50 -2.75
N ALA A 124 2.53 -10.56 -1.50
CA ALA A 124 1.34 -9.83 -1.09
C ALA A 124 1.54 -8.30 -1.17
N LEU A 125 2.74 -7.81 -0.88
CA LEU A 125 3.11 -6.40 -0.98
C LEU A 125 3.28 -5.92 -2.43
N VAL A 126 3.85 -6.75 -3.31
CA VAL A 126 3.93 -6.47 -4.75
C VAL A 126 2.52 -6.38 -5.38
N LEU A 127 1.61 -7.28 -4.98
CA LEU A 127 0.20 -7.20 -5.40
C LEU A 127 -0.49 -5.94 -4.87
N PHE A 128 -0.20 -5.54 -3.63
CA PHE A 128 -0.72 -4.31 -3.03
C PHE A 128 -0.17 -3.05 -3.74
N HIS A 129 1.10 -3.07 -4.16
CA HIS A 129 1.71 -1.98 -4.91
C HIS A 129 1.13 -1.85 -6.34
N ARG A 130 0.71 -2.97 -6.95
CA ARG A 130 -0.06 -2.99 -8.21
C ARG A 130 -1.46 -2.39 -8.06
N LEU A 131 -2.01 -2.38 -6.85
CA LEU A 131 -3.32 -1.79 -6.48
C LEU A 131 -3.26 -0.27 -6.22
N PHE A 132 -2.10 0.30 -5.83
CA PHE A 132 -1.95 1.74 -5.57
C PHE A 132 -1.46 2.56 -6.77
N SER A 133 -0.70 1.96 -7.70
CA SER A 133 -0.54 2.48 -9.07
C SER A 133 -1.68 2.05 -10.00
N PHE A 134 -2.68 1.36 -9.45
CA PHE A 134 -3.89 1.05 -10.19
C PHE A 134 -4.62 2.35 -10.44
N PRO A 135 -5.03 2.64 -11.68
CA PRO A 135 -5.54 3.95 -12.02
C PRO A 135 -6.97 4.19 -11.46
N PHE A 136 -7.43 3.30 -10.58
CA PHE A 136 -8.67 3.41 -9.80
C PHE A 136 -8.37 3.24 -8.30
N PRO A 137 -7.87 4.27 -7.61
CA PRO A 137 -7.46 4.19 -6.20
C PRO A 137 -8.64 3.92 -5.26
N ASP A 138 -9.89 4.06 -5.72
CA ASP A 138 -11.08 3.83 -4.92
C ASP A 138 -11.72 2.45 -5.18
N ILE A 139 -11.15 1.61 -6.05
CA ILE A 139 -11.75 0.32 -6.43
C ILE A 139 -11.83 -0.68 -5.26
N TYR A 140 -10.99 -0.54 -4.23
CA TYR A 140 -11.06 -1.38 -3.03
C TYR A 140 -12.17 -0.93 -2.06
N LYS A 141 -12.77 0.25 -2.26
CA LYS A 141 -13.80 0.83 -1.38
C LYS A 141 -15.22 0.49 -1.81
N ILE A 142 -15.40 -0.09 -3.01
CA ILE A 142 -16.71 -0.43 -3.56
C ILE A 142 -17.13 -1.87 -3.19
N SER A 143 -18.42 -2.17 -3.24
CA SER A 143 -18.92 -3.49 -2.86
C SER A 143 -18.54 -4.57 -3.89
N SER A 144 -18.53 -5.85 -3.48
CA SER A 144 -18.28 -6.97 -4.40
C SER A 144 -19.27 -7.02 -5.57
N LYS A 145 -20.49 -6.50 -5.37
CA LYS A 145 -21.50 -6.37 -6.43
C LYS A 145 -21.11 -5.31 -7.45
N ASP A 146 -20.60 -4.17 -7.00
CA ASP A 146 -20.18 -3.07 -7.87
C ASP A 146 -18.88 -3.40 -8.59
N LEU A 147 -17.98 -4.13 -7.94
CA LEU A 147 -16.78 -4.67 -8.58
C LEU A 147 -17.13 -5.61 -9.75
N GLY A 148 -18.16 -6.45 -9.58
CA GLY A 148 -18.69 -7.28 -10.67
C GLY A 148 -19.17 -6.46 -11.87
N ILE A 149 -19.77 -5.29 -11.63
CA ILE A 149 -20.20 -4.37 -12.70
C ILE A 149 -18.99 -3.75 -13.41
N VAL A 150 -17.94 -3.36 -12.67
CA VAL A 150 -16.69 -2.84 -13.27
C VAL A 150 -16.05 -3.88 -14.18
N VAL A 151 -15.99 -5.14 -13.76
CA VAL A 151 -15.46 -6.23 -14.59
C VAL A 151 -16.32 -6.42 -15.84
N GLU A 152 -17.65 -6.38 -15.72
CA GLU A 152 -18.56 -6.49 -16.86
C GLU A 152 -18.36 -5.32 -17.85
N MET A 153 -18.17 -4.10 -17.36
CA MET A 153 -17.86 -2.92 -18.17
C MET A 153 -16.52 -3.05 -18.93
N LEU A 154 -15.49 -3.58 -18.28
CA LEU A 154 -14.18 -3.81 -18.89
C LEU A 154 -14.21 -4.96 -19.89
N GLU A 155 -14.97 -6.02 -19.63
CA GLU A 155 -15.12 -7.14 -20.56
C GLU A 155 -15.84 -6.74 -21.84
N GLU A 156 -16.88 -5.91 -21.74
CA GLU A 156 -17.65 -5.44 -22.89
C GLU A 156 -16.85 -4.48 -23.79
N ARG A 157 -16.00 -3.64 -23.19
CA ARG A 157 -15.36 -2.51 -23.89
C ARG A 157 -13.88 -2.74 -24.19
N CYS A 158 -13.17 -3.41 -23.30
CA CYS A 158 -11.74 -3.68 -23.38
C CYS A 158 -11.44 -5.14 -22.99
N PRO A 159 -11.94 -6.16 -23.71
CA PRO A 159 -11.78 -7.56 -23.31
C PRO A 159 -10.31 -7.98 -23.22
N LYS A 160 -9.43 -7.35 -24.00
CA LYS A 160 -7.97 -7.59 -23.97
C LYS A 160 -7.28 -7.04 -22.72
N ALA A 161 -7.97 -6.22 -21.93
CA ALA A 161 -7.49 -5.73 -20.66
C ALA A 161 -7.74 -6.74 -19.52
N LEU A 162 -8.51 -7.80 -19.76
CA LEU A 162 -8.77 -8.86 -18.78
C LEU A 162 -8.06 -10.15 -19.20
N ASP A 163 -7.18 -10.67 -18.35
CA ASP A 163 -6.69 -12.04 -18.47
C ASP A 163 -7.43 -12.96 -17.50
N LYS A 164 -7.99 -14.03 -18.06
CA LYS A 164 -8.78 -15.07 -17.39
C LYS A 164 -8.09 -16.44 -17.47
N SER A 165 -6.79 -16.46 -17.73
CA SER A 165 -5.98 -17.68 -17.82
C SER A 165 -5.97 -18.47 -16.51
N ASN A 166 -6.14 -17.80 -15.37
CA ASN A 166 -6.38 -18.40 -14.07
C ASN A 166 -7.89 -18.45 -13.76
N ALA A 167 -8.38 -19.57 -13.22
CA ALA A 167 -9.79 -19.74 -12.85
C ALA A 167 -10.15 -19.01 -11.55
N ASP A 168 -9.16 -18.79 -10.68
CA ASP A 168 -9.35 -18.22 -9.34
C ASP A 168 -8.97 -16.73 -9.25
N GLU A 169 -8.33 -16.18 -10.30
CA GLU A 169 -7.81 -14.82 -10.32
C GLU A 169 -8.04 -14.17 -11.69
N LEU A 170 -8.32 -12.85 -11.69
CA LEU A 170 -8.52 -12.06 -12.90
C LEU A 170 -7.47 -10.96 -12.95
N GLU A 171 -6.58 -11.02 -13.93
CA GLU A 171 -5.51 -10.04 -14.08
C GLU A 171 -5.92 -8.89 -15.01
N LEU A 172 -5.62 -7.66 -14.58
CA LEU A 172 -5.97 -6.43 -15.29
C LEU A 172 -4.73 -5.83 -15.96
N ASN A 173 -4.77 -5.71 -17.28
CA ASN A 173 -3.75 -5.01 -18.06
C ASN A 173 -4.20 -3.57 -18.37
N ILE A 174 -3.65 -2.62 -17.63
CA ILE A 174 -4.00 -1.20 -17.69
C ILE A 174 -3.70 -0.58 -19.06
N ASP A 175 -2.63 -1.01 -19.74
CA ASP A 175 -2.21 -0.45 -21.03
C ASP A 175 -3.21 -0.76 -22.16
N MET A 176 -4.09 -1.73 -21.93
CA MET A 176 -5.10 -2.17 -22.88
C MET A 176 -6.47 -1.53 -22.64
N ILE A 177 -6.59 -0.62 -21.67
CA ILE A 177 -7.81 0.15 -21.40
C ILE A 177 -7.75 1.48 -22.14
N ASP A 178 -8.75 1.78 -22.96
CA ASP A 178 -8.81 3.06 -23.63
C ASP A 178 -9.21 4.20 -22.66
N ALA A 179 -8.77 5.43 -22.97
CA ALA A 179 -8.97 6.58 -22.11
C ALA A 179 -10.45 6.93 -21.83
N LYS A 180 -11.38 6.54 -22.72
CA LYS A 180 -12.82 6.78 -22.52
C LYS A 180 -13.38 5.77 -21.53
N THR A 181 -13.08 4.48 -21.74
CA THR A 181 -13.47 3.42 -20.81
C THR A 181 -12.87 3.66 -19.43
N PHE A 182 -11.62 4.07 -19.37
CA PHE A 182 -10.96 4.46 -18.14
C PHE A 182 -11.73 5.54 -17.36
N LYS A 183 -12.08 6.67 -18.01
CA LYS A 183 -12.84 7.75 -17.36
C LYS A 183 -14.22 7.31 -16.87
N GLU A 184 -14.88 6.42 -17.60
CA GLU A 184 -16.20 5.93 -17.21
C GLU A 184 -16.14 4.97 -16.01
N VAL A 185 -15.12 4.10 -15.95
CA VAL A 185 -14.90 3.22 -14.80
C VAL A 185 -14.51 4.03 -13.56
N ASP A 186 -13.64 5.04 -13.70
CA ASP A 186 -13.24 5.93 -12.59
C ASP A 186 -14.44 6.70 -12.03
N ALA A 187 -15.29 7.24 -12.90
CA ALA A 187 -16.52 7.92 -12.50
C ALA A 187 -17.50 6.99 -11.77
N PHE A 188 -17.68 5.77 -12.27
CA PHE A 188 -18.55 4.78 -11.62
C PHE A 188 -18.04 4.40 -10.23
N ILE A 189 -16.74 4.14 -10.09
CA ILE A 189 -16.13 3.77 -8.81
C ILE A 189 -16.33 4.91 -7.80
N LYS A 190 -16.11 6.17 -8.20
CA LYS A 190 -16.34 7.35 -7.35
C LYS A 190 -17.79 7.52 -6.92
N ASP A 191 -18.75 7.22 -7.78
CA ASP A 191 -20.18 7.25 -7.46
C ASP A 191 -20.60 6.14 -6.47
N CYS A 192 -19.86 5.04 -6.43
CA CYS A 192 -20.09 3.92 -5.52
C CYS A 192 -19.46 4.11 -4.13
N VAL A 193 -18.52 5.04 -3.95
CA VAL A 193 -17.89 5.32 -2.64
C VAL A 193 -18.79 6.23 -1.79
N PRO A 194 -19.24 5.82 -0.60
CA PRO A 194 -20.10 6.65 0.24
C PRO A 194 -19.33 7.86 0.79
N GLY A 195 -19.61 9.06 0.27
CA GLY A 195 -19.01 10.32 0.75
C GLY A 195 -18.89 11.46 -0.27
N GLY A 196 -19.09 11.20 -1.58
CA GLY A 196 -19.15 12.22 -2.63
C GLY A 196 -20.58 12.46 -3.11
N ALA A 197 -20.93 13.71 -3.44
CA ALA A 197 -22.28 14.10 -3.83
C ALA A 197 -22.79 13.37 -5.09
N LEU A 198 -24.04 12.87 -5.03
CA LEU A 198 -24.77 12.31 -6.17
C LEU A 198 -24.86 13.28 -7.37
N PRO A 199 -24.76 12.76 -8.60
CA PRO A 199 -25.69 13.17 -9.65
C PRO A 199 -26.29 12.01 -10.47
N ARG A 200 -27.60 11.85 -10.26
CA ARG A 200 -28.68 11.49 -11.22
C ARG A 200 -28.30 10.98 -12.63
N THR A 201 -28.79 9.75 -12.86
CA THR A 201 -29.39 9.19 -14.10
C THR A 201 -28.49 8.60 -15.19
N LEU A 202 -28.32 7.27 -15.15
CA LEU A 202 -28.22 6.45 -16.36
C LEU A 202 -29.55 5.71 -16.58
N LYS A 203 -30.24 6.08 -17.67
CA LYS A 203 -31.48 5.46 -18.13
C LYS A 203 -31.24 3.96 -18.36
N LYS A 204 -32.07 3.13 -17.72
CA LYS A 204 -32.20 1.69 -18.00
C LYS A 204 -32.44 1.44 -19.50
N GLY A 205 -31.45 0.86 -20.17
CA GLY A 205 -31.63 0.13 -21.42
C GLY A 205 -32.47 -1.12 -21.16
N LYS A 206 -33.58 -1.23 -21.86
CA LYS A 206 -34.64 -2.23 -21.70
C LYS A 206 -34.15 -3.60 -22.20
N ARG A 207 -33.73 -4.52 -21.32
CA ARG A 207 -33.57 -5.95 -21.70
C ARG A 207 -34.96 -6.59 -21.84
N LYS A 208 -35.26 -6.98 -23.07
CA LYS A 208 -36.43 -7.75 -23.51
C LYS A 208 -36.39 -9.08 -22.75
N LYS A 209 -37.41 -9.34 -21.93
CA LYS A 209 -37.57 -10.61 -21.20
C LYS A 209 -38.47 -11.50 -22.03
N ASP A 210 -37.90 -12.57 -22.57
CA ASP A 210 -38.66 -13.69 -23.14
C ASP A 210 -39.62 -14.23 -22.09
N LYS A 211 -40.89 -14.36 -22.47
CA LYS A 211 -41.93 -14.98 -21.68
C LYS A 211 -42.21 -16.34 -22.30
N ASP A 212 -41.66 -17.37 -21.66
CA ASP A 212 -42.19 -18.72 -21.74
C ASP A 212 -43.24 -18.92 -20.63
N GLY A 213 -44.18 -19.83 -20.89
CA GLY A 213 -45.48 -19.97 -20.22
C GLY A 213 -45.44 -20.33 -18.73
N ASP A 214 -46.51 -20.03 -17.99
CA ASP A 214 -47.68 -20.91 -17.85
C ASP A 214 -48.64 -20.38 -16.76
N LYS A 215 -49.87 -20.88 -16.85
CA LYS A 215 -51.16 -20.54 -16.23
C LYS A 215 -51.20 -20.30 -14.71
N SER A 216 -52.11 -19.42 -14.30
CA SER A 216 -53.24 -19.87 -13.47
C SER A 216 -54.42 -18.89 -13.53
N SER A 217 -55.60 -19.46 -13.76
CA SER A 217 -56.88 -18.81 -13.89
C SER A 217 -57.51 -18.61 -12.50
N ALA A 218 -57.96 -17.40 -12.18
CA ALA A 218 -58.97 -17.20 -11.14
C ALA A 218 -59.83 -15.97 -11.48
N LYS A 219 -60.95 -16.25 -12.13
CA LYS A 219 -62.03 -15.31 -12.43
C LYS A 219 -62.91 -15.19 -11.19
N ARG A 220 -63.05 -14.01 -10.60
CA ARG A 220 -64.14 -13.71 -9.65
C ARG A 220 -64.72 -12.32 -9.93
N GLN A 221 -66.03 -12.34 -10.15
CA GLN A 221 -66.93 -11.26 -10.55
C GLN A 221 -67.14 -10.22 -9.45
N LYS A 222 -67.34 -8.97 -9.88
CA LYS A 222 -68.19 -7.88 -9.35
C LYS A 222 -67.89 -6.69 -10.27
N GLU A 223 -68.80 -6.05 -10.98
CA GLU A 223 -70.28 -5.93 -10.96
C GLU A 223 -70.82 -5.95 -12.40
#